data_AF-A0AAW7NER9-F1
#
_entry.id   AF-A0AAW7NER9-F1
#
_cell.length_a   1.000
_cell.length_b   1.000
_cell.length_c   1.000
_cell.angle_alpha   90.00
_cell.angle_beta   90.00
_cell.angle_gamma   90.00
#
_symmetry.space_group_name_H-M   'P 1'
#
loop_
_entity.id
_entity.type
_entity.pdbx_description
1 polymer ?
#
loop_
_entity_poly.entity_id
_entity_poly.type
_entity_poly.pdbx_seq_one_letter_code
_entity_poly.pdbx_strand_id
1 'polypeptide(L)'
;MTRCIYCNATEDLSDSDIIPDGLTNSKITNKNVCRIPHNNKFSDQFESYVINSLTTLRDKLDIKTKSNKYPETEYEVSIGDFSAKKKGTKNSTLIGEKVLSDNKKNMKVGPLNAIEKIAQKIDNAKITELDINTIEIETKFKLEPEVFFNKKTKRLLAKIAYEWYCRHNGIDEFYSEFKNITDYICDENTIVDDLVTYIKDPEVYSFVANNCESGSHMLFLYIDSKNAVRVVISFFGICIYNVKLLDTVSNKFKKNFLYQEFQVTSNKITVEREDVIGLFELLFLPPTQENGDKIKIAPHLPQFEKLMIKYVHLYPEYNDELIDIVTDRYIGLFNVEIIHIRGLKRFVKDLFKDKNKITQLNPNGGDSSKSLMYYCLFLLGIQEEEQVDISILKRQVSERINLSNNESNLFKIQLKQMHKQIIETEGYSELLNKGANKVLITPLN
;
A
#
# COMPACT_ATOMS: atom_id res chain seq x y z
N MET A 1 35.56 9.22 -0.43
CA MET A 1 35.60 7.76 -0.66
C MET A 1 34.40 7.22 0.08
N THR A 2 33.46 6.60 -0.62
CA THR A 2 32.20 6.18 -0.02
C THR A 2 32.41 5.03 0.96
N ARG A 3 31.78 5.13 2.12
CA ARG A 3 31.88 4.19 3.24
C ARG A 3 30.49 3.78 3.73
N CYS A 4 30.44 2.66 4.43
CA CYS A 4 29.20 2.20 5.05
C CYS A 4 28.69 3.22 6.08
N ILE A 5 27.46 3.70 5.92
CA ILE A 5 26.83 4.64 6.87
C ILE A 5 26.68 4.07 8.28
N TYR A 6 26.75 2.75 8.47
CA TYR A 6 26.64 2.11 9.78
C TYR A 6 27.97 1.81 10.47
N CYS A 7 29.07 1.65 9.73
CA CYS A 7 30.33 1.15 10.31
C CYS A 7 31.62 1.64 9.65
N ASN A 8 31.55 2.56 8.69
CA ASN A 8 32.70 3.08 7.95
C ASN A 8 33.49 2.09 7.07
N ALA A 9 33.05 0.83 6.96
CA ALA A 9 33.69 -0.13 6.06
C ALA A 9 33.64 0.36 4.59
N THR A 10 34.73 0.16 3.87
CA THR A 10 34.93 0.58 2.47
C THR A 10 34.69 -0.55 1.47
N GLU A 11 34.61 -1.79 1.94
CA GLU A 11 34.50 -2.99 1.12
C GLU A 11 33.08 -3.57 1.17
N ASP A 12 32.73 -4.33 0.12
CA ASP A 12 31.47 -5.05 -0.02
C ASP A 12 30.20 -4.22 0.20
N LEU A 13 30.21 -2.98 -0.30
CA LEU A 13 29.04 -2.11 -0.30
C LEU A 13 27.95 -2.64 -1.25
N SER A 14 26.71 -2.27 -0.96
CA SER A 14 25.52 -2.67 -1.69
C SER A 14 24.49 -1.56 -1.70
N ASP A 15 23.54 -1.66 -2.63
CA ASP A 15 22.34 -0.84 -2.65
C ASP A 15 21.37 -1.36 -1.57
N SER A 16 21.18 -0.59 -0.51
CA SER A 16 20.14 -0.81 0.51
C SER A 16 18.86 -0.10 0.08
N ASP A 17 17.74 -0.81 0.06
CA ASP A 17 16.42 -0.22 -0.13
C ASP A 17 16.02 0.52 1.15
N ILE A 18 15.84 1.84 1.07
CA ILE A 18 15.51 2.65 2.26
C ILE A 18 14.17 2.19 2.84
N ILE A 19 13.13 2.18 2.01
CA ILE A 19 11.90 1.44 2.24
C ILE A 19 12.01 0.13 1.46
N PRO A 20 11.92 -1.04 2.11
CA PRO A 20 12.06 -2.32 1.43
C PRO A 20 11.12 -2.44 0.23
N ASP A 21 11.59 -3.03 -0.87
CA ASP A 21 10.83 -3.20 -2.10
C ASP A 21 9.49 -3.94 -1.92
N GLY A 22 9.41 -4.84 -0.94
CA GLY A 22 8.17 -5.49 -0.53
C GLY A 22 7.14 -4.55 0.10
N LEU A 23 7.48 -3.30 0.41
CA LEU A 23 6.61 -2.33 1.11
C LEU A 23 6.36 -1.06 0.29
N THR A 24 6.95 -0.92 -0.90
CA THR A 24 6.75 0.25 -1.76
C THR A 24 6.88 -0.09 -3.23
N ASN A 25 6.11 0.61 -4.07
CA ASN A 25 6.31 0.63 -5.51
C ASN A 25 7.26 1.77 -5.96
N SER A 26 7.61 2.68 -5.05
CA SER A 26 8.42 3.88 -5.28
C SER A 26 9.85 3.70 -4.75
N LYS A 27 10.65 2.90 -5.45
CA LYS A 27 12.01 2.52 -5.01
C LYS A 27 12.90 3.75 -4.71
N ILE A 28 13.63 3.66 -3.60
CA ILE A 28 14.69 4.59 -3.20
C ILE A 28 15.78 3.81 -2.47
N THR A 29 17.06 4.11 -2.76
CA THR A 29 18.19 3.34 -2.23
C THR A 29 19.32 4.23 -1.73
N ASN A 30 20.11 3.69 -0.80
CA ASN A 30 21.47 4.13 -0.48
C ASN A 30 22.50 3.15 -1.03
N LYS A 31 23.55 3.66 -1.65
CA LYS A 31 24.57 2.83 -2.32
C LYS A 31 25.71 2.38 -1.40
N ASN A 32 25.64 2.77 -0.13
CA ASN A 32 26.76 2.72 0.80
C ASN A 32 26.38 2.04 2.11
N VAL A 33 25.85 0.83 1.99
CA VAL A 33 25.58 -0.07 3.11
C VAL A 33 26.26 -1.41 2.83
N CYS A 34 27.06 -1.93 3.76
CA CYS A 34 27.69 -3.23 3.60
C CYS A 34 26.65 -4.35 3.41
N ARG A 35 26.87 -5.20 2.41
CA ARG A 35 25.92 -6.23 1.99
C ARG A 35 25.60 -7.21 3.10
N ILE A 36 26.61 -7.81 3.70
CA ILE A 36 26.43 -8.88 4.70
C ILE A 36 26.06 -8.33 6.09
N PRO A 37 26.90 -7.51 6.75
CA PRO A 37 26.70 -7.19 8.17
C PRO A 37 25.51 -6.26 8.43
N HIS A 38 25.04 -5.53 7.41
CA HIS A 38 23.93 -4.59 7.55
C HIS A 38 22.77 -4.95 6.62
N ASN A 39 22.94 -4.87 5.28
CA ASN A 39 21.80 -4.99 4.36
C ASN A 39 21.07 -6.35 4.50
N ASN A 40 21.79 -7.47 4.35
CA ASN A 40 21.23 -8.82 4.50
C ASN A 40 20.75 -9.06 5.93
N LYS A 41 21.55 -8.64 6.93
CA LYS A 41 21.20 -8.79 8.35
C LYS A 41 19.86 -8.11 8.67
N PHE A 42 19.64 -6.88 8.21
CA PHE A 42 18.40 -6.14 8.43
C PHE A 42 17.21 -6.83 7.76
N SER A 43 17.40 -7.31 6.53
CA SER A 43 16.40 -8.11 5.82
C SER A 43 15.95 -9.33 6.63
N ASP A 44 16.88 -10.06 7.24
CA ASP A 44 16.59 -11.27 8.03
C ASP A 44 16.01 -10.94 9.42
N GLN A 45 16.55 -9.92 10.08
CA GLN A 45 16.17 -9.58 11.46
C GLN A 45 14.77 -9.00 11.56
N PHE A 46 14.42 -8.05 10.70
CA PHE A 46 13.17 -7.30 10.83
C PHE A 46 12.39 -7.05 9.53
N GLU A 47 13.02 -6.78 8.39
CA GLU A 47 12.25 -6.39 7.18
C GLU A 47 11.35 -7.53 6.69
N SER A 48 11.88 -8.75 6.61
CA SER A 48 11.13 -9.91 6.15
C SER A 48 9.90 -10.21 7.02
N TYR A 49 9.99 -9.97 8.33
CA TYR A 49 8.84 -10.10 9.23
C TYR A 49 7.73 -9.14 8.83
N VAL A 50 8.03 -7.84 8.71
CA VAL A 50 7.02 -6.81 8.37
C VAL A 50 6.44 -7.06 6.98
N ILE A 51 7.29 -7.38 5.99
CA ILE A 51 6.89 -7.70 4.62
C ILE A 51 5.90 -8.88 4.58
N ASN A 52 6.15 -9.92 5.38
CA ASN A 52 5.32 -11.11 5.40
C ASN A 52 4.01 -10.88 6.16
N SER A 53 4.04 -10.19 7.30
CA SER A 53 2.86 -9.84 8.08
C SER A 53 1.90 -8.90 7.34
N LEU A 54 2.41 -8.09 6.40
CA LEU A 54 1.59 -7.20 5.56
C LEU A 54 1.22 -7.79 4.20
N THR A 55 1.29 -9.12 4.02
CA THR A 55 0.97 -9.80 2.74
C THR A 55 -0.37 -9.36 2.16
N THR A 56 -1.44 -9.36 2.95
CA THR A 56 -2.78 -9.00 2.48
C THR A 56 -2.88 -7.54 2.06
N LEU A 57 -2.24 -6.64 2.81
CA LEU A 57 -2.17 -5.22 2.47
C LEU A 57 -1.39 -5.00 1.17
N ARG A 58 -0.25 -5.66 1.02
CA ARG A 58 0.58 -5.57 -0.19
C ARG A 58 -0.16 -6.08 -1.42
N ASP A 59 -0.92 -7.17 -1.27
CA ASP A 59 -1.79 -7.70 -2.32
C ASP A 59 -2.86 -6.66 -2.72
N LYS A 60 -3.52 -6.04 -1.72
CA LYS A 60 -4.50 -4.95 -1.92
C LYS A 60 -3.89 -3.77 -2.68
N LEU A 61 -2.71 -3.31 -2.28
CA LEU A 61 -2.02 -2.14 -2.84
C LEU A 61 -1.19 -2.44 -4.10
N ASP A 62 -1.30 -3.63 -4.69
CA ASP A 62 -0.53 -4.01 -5.88
C ASP A 62 1.00 -3.89 -5.71
N ILE A 63 1.50 -4.16 -4.50
CA ILE A 63 2.93 -4.19 -4.18
C ILE A 63 3.44 -5.62 -4.36
N LYS A 64 4.47 -5.78 -5.19
CA LYS A 64 4.98 -7.09 -5.58
C LYS A 64 6.02 -7.63 -4.59
N THR A 65 6.36 -8.90 -4.77
CA THR A 65 7.53 -9.54 -4.18
C THR A 65 8.78 -9.26 -5.02
N LYS A 66 9.96 -9.57 -4.46
CA LYS A 66 11.25 -9.62 -5.17
C LYS A 66 11.20 -10.46 -6.46
N SER A 67 10.36 -11.49 -6.50
CA SER A 67 10.15 -12.35 -7.67
C SER A 67 9.15 -11.78 -8.69
N ASN A 68 8.78 -10.50 -8.57
CA ASN A 68 7.84 -9.80 -9.45
C ASN A 68 6.44 -10.44 -9.51
N LYS A 69 6.04 -11.10 -8.40
CA LYS A 69 4.70 -11.71 -8.22
C LYS A 69 3.91 -10.94 -7.17
N TYR A 70 2.59 -11.00 -7.24
CA TYR A 70 1.75 -10.50 -6.15
C TYR A 70 1.72 -11.53 -5.01
N PRO A 71 1.78 -11.08 -3.74
CA PRO A 71 1.76 -11.99 -2.62
C PRO A 71 0.36 -12.63 -2.48
N GLU A 72 0.32 -13.89 -2.05
CA GLU A 72 -0.93 -14.63 -1.89
C GLU A 72 -1.44 -14.53 -0.45
N THR A 73 -2.71 -14.17 -0.31
CA THR A 73 -3.47 -14.13 0.93
C THR A 73 -4.21 -15.45 1.13
N GLU A 74 -4.24 -15.95 2.36
CA GLU A 74 -5.13 -17.05 2.73
C GLU A 74 -6.53 -16.52 3.00
N TYR A 75 -7.49 -16.95 2.19
CA TYR A 75 -8.90 -16.64 2.33
C TYR A 75 -9.66 -17.83 2.91
N GLU A 76 -10.61 -17.56 3.79
CA GLU A 76 -11.68 -18.48 4.15
C GLU A 76 -12.89 -18.19 3.27
N VAL A 77 -13.32 -19.20 2.51
CA VAL A 77 -14.46 -19.13 1.60
C VAL A 77 -15.62 -19.93 2.19
N SER A 78 -16.80 -19.31 2.27
CA SER A 78 -18.00 -19.95 2.79
C SER A 78 -19.15 -19.91 1.78
N ILE A 79 -19.85 -21.05 1.64
CA ILE A 79 -21.01 -21.24 0.75
C ILE A 79 -22.05 -22.07 1.51
N GLY A 80 -23.07 -21.42 2.07
CA GLY A 80 -24.00 -22.08 2.98
C GLY A 80 -23.26 -22.76 4.14
N ASP A 81 -23.39 -24.08 4.25
CA ASP A 81 -22.74 -24.89 5.29
C ASP A 81 -21.26 -25.26 5.02
N PHE A 82 -20.77 -25.01 3.80
CA PHE A 82 -19.42 -25.34 3.36
C PHE A 82 -18.44 -24.22 3.75
N SER A 83 -17.25 -24.60 4.25
CA SER A 83 -16.13 -23.68 4.49
C SER A 83 -14.79 -24.29 4.06
N ALA A 84 -13.97 -23.53 3.33
CA ALA A 84 -12.63 -23.97 2.95
C ALA A 84 -11.63 -22.82 2.95
N LYS A 85 -10.37 -23.16 3.26
CA LYS A 85 -9.24 -22.24 3.13
C LYS A 85 -8.63 -22.35 1.74
N LYS A 86 -8.37 -21.21 1.11
CA LYS A 86 -7.71 -21.14 -0.20
C LYS A 86 -6.75 -19.96 -0.25
N LYS A 87 -5.55 -20.21 -0.76
CA LYS A 87 -4.60 -19.15 -1.09
C LYS A 87 -4.90 -18.59 -2.47
N GLY A 88 -4.80 -17.27 -2.59
CA GLY A 88 -4.96 -16.57 -3.83
C GLY A 88 -4.59 -15.11 -3.66
N THR A 89 -4.81 -14.34 -4.72
CA THR A 89 -4.64 -12.89 -4.69
C THR A 89 -6.00 -12.19 -4.76
N LYS A 90 -6.06 -10.87 -4.60
CA LYS A 90 -7.32 -10.10 -4.62
C LYS A 90 -8.20 -10.36 -5.86
N ASN A 91 -7.59 -10.69 -7.01
CA ASN A 91 -8.31 -10.97 -8.25
C ASN A 91 -8.56 -12.46 -8.51
N SER A 92 -8.09 -13.35 -7.63
CA SER A 92 -8.17 -14.79 -7.88
C SER A 92 -9.61 -15.31 -7.87
N THR A 93 -9.90 -16.20 -8.81
CA THR A 93 -11.12 -17.01 -8.80
C THR A 93 -11.02 -18.05 -7.68
N LEU A 94 -11.65 -17.78 -6.53
CA LEU A 94 -11.51 -18.63 -5.35
C LEU A 94 -12.38 -19.90 -5.42
N ILE A 95 -13.44 -19.91 -6.23
CA ILE A 95 -14.38 -21.04 -6.36
C ILE A 95 -14.61 -21.44 -7.82
N GLY A 96 -15.22 -22.60 -8.07
CA GLY A 96 -15.72 -22.97 -9.40
C GLY A 96 -14.69 -23.55 -10.38
N GLU A 97 -13.40 -23.24 -10.27
CA GLU A 97 -12.37 -23.81 -11.17
C GLU A 97 -11.80 -25.15 -10.68
N LYS A 98 -11.72 -25.35 -9.37
CA LYS A 98 -11.13 -26.53 -8.74
C LYS A 98 -12.05 -27.06 -7.65
N VAL A 99 -11.94 -28.36 -7.37
CA VAL A 99 -12.62 -28.98 -6.24
C VAL A 99 -11.94 -28.52 -4.94
N LEU A 100 -12.73 -27.93 -4.06
CA LEU A 100 -12.36 -27.58 -2.70
C LEU A 100 -12.95 -28.63 -1.76
N SER A 101 -12.20 -28.95 -0.71
CA SER A 101 -12.67 -29.85 0.35
C SER A 101 -12.83 -29.06 1.63
N ASP A 102 -13.94 -29.30 2.31
CA ASP A 102 -14.22 -28.72 3.62
C ASP A 102 -13.30 -29.37 4.65
N ASN A 103 -12.66 -28.54 5.48
CA ASN A 103 -11.70 -29.01 6.47
C ASN A 103 -12.37 -29.67 7.69
N LYS A 104 -13.70 -29.54 7.84
CA LYS A 104 -14.47 -29.93 9.04
C LYS A 104 -15.61 -30.89 8.73
N LYS A 105 -16.25 -30.80 7.56
CA LYS A 105 -17.54 -31.49 7.29
C LYS A 105 -17.51 -32.59 6.21
N ASN A 106 -16.36 -33.06 5.74
CA ASN A 106 -16.25 -34.02 4.61
C ASN A 106 -17.05 -33.60 3.35
N MET A 107 -17.33 -32.29 3.20
CA MET A 107 -18.05 -31.73 2.06
C MET A 107 -17.05 -31.36 0.96
N LYS A 108 -17.48 -31.42 -0.30
CA LYS A 108 -16.69 -30.97 -1.46
C LYS A 108 -17.51 -30.09 -2.35
N VAL A 109 -16.90 -29.01 -2.84
CA VAL A 109 -17.54 -28.05 -3.77
C VAL A 109 -16.60 -27.82 -4.96
N GLY A 110 -17.13 -27.86 -6.17
CA GLY A 110 -16.34 -27.68 -7.40
C GLY A 110 -17.21 -27.81 -8.65
N PRO A 111 -16.59 -27.83 -9.85
CA PRO A 111 -17.32 -28.04 -11.10
C PRO A 111 -18.18 -29.31 -11.06
N LEU A 112 -19.42 -29.24 -11.55
CA LEU A 112 -20.40 -30.34 -11.48
C LEU A 112 -19.82 -31.66 -12.02
N ASN A 113 -19.30 -31.64 -13.25
CA ASN A 113 -18.66 -32.81 -13.88
C ASN A 113 -17.52 -33.42 -13.06
N ALA A 114 -16.80 -32.61 -12.27
CA ALA A 114 -15.72 -33.10 -11.41
C ALA A 114 -16.27 -33.74 -10.14
N ILE A 115 -17.31 -33.14 -9.53
CA ILE A 115 -17.97 -33.67 -8.34
C ILE A 115 -18.69 -34.98 -8.65
N GLU A 116 -19.41 -35.07 -9.77
CA GLU A 116 -20.08 -36.30 -10.21
C GLU A 116 -19.10 -37.47 -10.35
N LYS A 117 -17.94 -37.24 -10.97
CA LYS A 117 -16.87 -38.26 -11.10
C LYS A 117 -16.30 -38.71 -9.77
N ILE A 118 -16.27 -37.83 -8.76
CA ILE A 118 -15.83 -38.18 -7.41
C ILE A 118 -16.91 -38.99 -6.70
N ALA A 119 -18.17 -38.57 -6.81
CA ALA A 119 -19.31 -39.21 -6.18
C ALA A 119 -19.53 -40.65 -6.68
N GLN A 120 -19.27 -40.94 -7.96
CA GLN A 120 -19.32 -42.29 -8.53
C GLN A 120 -18.41 -43.31 -7.82
N LYS A 121 -17.39 -42.85 -7.08
CA LYS A 121 -16.41 -43.70 -6.38
C LYS A 121 -16.70 -43.82 -4.88
N ILE A 122 -17.79 -43.23 -4.39
CA ILE A 122 -18.12 -43.14 -2.97
C ILE A 122 -19.54 -43.66 -2.78
N ASP A 123 -19.69 -44.74 -2.00
CA ASP A 123 -21.00 -45.30 -1.69
C ASP A 123 -21.88 -44.27 -0.97
N ASN A 124 -23.14 -44.15 -1.40
CA ASN A 124 -24.14 -43.24 -0.85
C ASN A 124 -23.75 -41.74 -0.88
N ALA A 125 -22.90 -41.32 -1.84
CA ALA A 125 -22.60 -39.90 -2.02
C ALA A 125 -23.86 -39.09 -2.37
N LYS A 126 -24.13 -38.03 -1.59
CA LYS A 126 -25.18 -37.06 -1.90
C LYS A 126 -24.59 -35.89 -2.67
N ILE A 127 -25.13 -35.64 -3.86
CA ILE A 127 -24.80 -34.45 -4.66
C ILE A 127 -25.91 -33.43 -4.50
N THR A 128 -25.55 -32.15 -4.40
CA THR A 128 -26.48 -31.04 -4.42
C THR A 128 -25.94 -30.02 -5.40
N GLU A 129 -26.73 -29.71 -6.43
CA GLU A 129 -26.39 -28.68 -7.40
C GLU A 129 -26.60 -27.30 -6.77
N LEU A 130 -25.64 -26.41 -7.00
CA LEU A 130 -25.65 -25.03 -6.50
C LEU A 130 -25.62 -24.09 -7.69
N ASP A 131 -26.64 -23.23 -7.80
CA ASP A 131 -26.58 -22.09 -8.71
C ASP A 131 -25.81 -20.95 -8.03
N ILE A 132 -24.61 -20.69 -8.55
CA ILE A 132 -23.72 -19.63 -8.07
C ILE A 132 -24.32 -18.22 -8.24
N ASN A 133 -25.37 -18.07 -9.06
CA ASN A 133 -26.05 -16.80 -9.28
C ASN A 133 -27.12 -16.49 -8.23
N THR A 134 -27.51 -17.48 -7.42
CA THR A 134 -28.56 -17.34 -6.40
C THR A 134 -28.04 -17.50 -4.97
N ILE A 135 -26.76 -17.84 -4.80
CA ILE A 135 -26.15 -18.10 -3.50
C ILE A 135 -25.12 -17.03 -3.14
N GLU A 136 -25.12 -16.62 -1.87
CA GLU A 136 -24.10 -15.73 -1.34
C GLU A 136 -22.81 -16.53 -1.07
N ILE A 137 -21.69 -15.99 -1.55
CA ILE A 137 -20.36 -16.53 -1.31
C ILE A 137 -19.61 -15.51 -0.47
N GLU A 138 -19.30 -15.88 0.77
CA GLU A 138 -18.50 -15.03 1.65
C GLU A 138 -17.02 -15.37 1.52
N THR A 139 -16.18 -14.33 1.44
CA THR A 139 -14.72 -14.47 1.49
C THR A 139 -14.18 -13.63 2.64
N LYS A 140 -13.52 -14.28 3.59
CA LYS A 140 -12.91 -13.65 4.76
C LYS A 140 -11.41 -13.83 4.72
N PHE A 141 -10.67 -12.87 5.26
CA PHE A 141 -9.24 -12.97 5.46
C PHE A 141 -8.90 -12.35 6.81
N LYS A 142 -7.74 -12.70 7.35
CA LYS A 142 -7.27 -12.17 8.62
C LYS A 142 -6.48 -10.87 8.40
N LEU A 143 -6.79 -9.86 9.20
CA LEU A 143 -5.94 -8.69 9.39
C LEU A 143 -5.13 -8.86 10.67
N GLU A 144 -3.88 -8.38 10.66
CA GLU A 144 -2.94 -8.46 11.79
C GLU A 144 -2.43 -7.05 12.14
N PRO A 145 -3.24 -6.22 12.81
CA PRO A 145 -2.84 -4.85 13.19
C PRO A 145 -1.64 -4.84 14.16
N GLU A 146 -1.40 -5.95 14.86
CA GLU A 146 -0.30 -6.09 15.84
C GLU A 146 1.08 -5.90 15.21
N VAL A 147 1.21 -6.10 13.89
CA VAL A 147 2.45 -5.82 13.16
C VAL A 147 2.91 -4.37 13.35
N PHE A 148 1.99 -3.40 13.43
CA PHE A 148 2.34 -1.99 13.59
C PHE A 148 2.91 -1.68 14.99
N PHE A 149 2.65 -2.54 15.97
CA PHE A 149 3.11 -2.35 17.35
C PHE A 149 4.38 -3.15 17.69
N ASN A 150 4.89 -3.93 16.73
CA ASN A 150 6.03 -4.81 16.95
C ASN A 150 7.37 -4.04 16.96
N LYS A 151 8.31 -4.48 17.82
CA LYS A 151 9.69 -3.95 17.87
C LYS A 151 10.42 -4.03 16.52
N LYS A 152 10.16 -5.07 15.71
CA LYS A 152 10.72 -5.21 14.36
C LYS A 152 10.25 -4.09 13.42
N THR A 153 8.99 -3.66 13.54
CA THR A 153 8.44 -2.52 12.78
C THR A 153 9.08 -1.22 13.23
N LYS A 154 9.24 -0.99 14.54
CA LYS A 154 9.96 0.20 15.03
C LYS A 154 11.40 0.27 14.50
N ARG A 155 12.12 -0.85 14.47
CA ARG A 155 13.48 -0.93 13.87
C ARG A 155 13.49 -0.64 12.38
N LEU A 156 12.53 -1.19 11.64
CA LEU A 156 12.35 -0.87 10.23
C LEU A 156 12.16 0.64 10.04
N LEU A 157 11.33 1.30 10.87
CA LEU A 157 11.11 2.74 10.73
C LEU A 157 12.32 3.57 11.13
N ALA A 158 13.09 3.15 12.14
CA ALA A 158 14.37 3.74 12.47
C ALA A 158 15.34 3.66 11.28
N LYS A 159 15.44 2.47 10.65
CA LYS A 159 16.23 2.26 9.44
C LYS A 159 15.78 3.19 8.31
N ILE A 160 14.48 3.21 8.00
CA ILE A 160 13.90 4.08 6.96
C ILE A 160 14.28 5.54 7.23
N ALA A 161 14.03 6.06 8.45
CA ALA A 161 14.31 7.45 8.79
C ALA A 161 15.80 7.81 8.63
N TYR A 162 16.68 6.95 9.18
CA TYR A 162 18.12 7.15 9.17
C TYR A 162 18.67 7.15 7.75
N GLU A 163 18.38 6.08 7.01
CA GLU A 163 18.85 5.93 5.63
C GLU A 163 18.30 7.03 4.72
N TRP A 164 17.03 7.41 4.90
CA TRP A 164 16.41 8.52 4.16
C TRP A 164 17.10 9.86 4.44
N TYR A 165 17.40 10.16 5.70
CA TYR A 165 18.12 11.36 6.09
C TYR A 165 19.53 11.39 5.50
N CYS A 166 20.26 10.27 5.59
CA CYS A 166 21.58 10.11 4.98
C CYS A 166 21.55 10.37 3.47
N ARG A 167 20.57 9.80 2.78
CA ARG A 167 20.41 9.91 1.32
C ARG A 167 20.26 11.36 0.86
N HIS A 168 19.44 12.13 1.58
CA HIS A 168 19.14 13.53 1.24
C HIS A 168 20.27 14.47 1.65
N ASN A 169 20.91 14.23 2.80
CA ASN A 169 22.06 15.01 3.25
C ASN A 169 23.40 14.63 2.59
N GLY A 170 23.41 13.63 1.68
CA GLY A 170 24.63 13.19 1.01
C GLY A 170 25.65 12.56 1.94
N ILE A 171 25.18 11.95 3.03
CA ILE A 171 26.02 11.31 4.04
C ILE A 171 26.59 10.02 3.46
N ASP A 172 27.90 10.00 3.23
CA ASP A 172 28.60 8.90 2.58
C ASP A 172 29.46 8.07 3.54
N GLU A 173 29.34 8.28 4.85
CA GLU A 173 30.06 7.57 5.90
C GLU A 173 29.31 7.61 7.25
N PHE A 174 29.74 6.81 8.24
CA PHE A 174 29.18 6.82 9.59
C PHE A 174 29.72 8.00 10.41
N TYR A 175 28.80 8.78 11.00
CA TYR A 175 29.09 9.84 11.96
C TYR A 175 28.63 9.45 13.37
N SER A 176 29.48 9.72 14.37
CA SER A 176 29.22 9.40 15.78
C SER A 176 27.93 10.01 16.35
N GLU A 177 27.48 11.13 15.78
CA GLU A 177 26.24 11.79 16.14
C GLU A 177 25.01 10.90 15.94
N PHE A 178 25.09 9.90 15.05
CA PHE A 178 24.01 8.92 14.82
C PHE A 178 24.12 7.65 15.65
N LYS A 179 25.06 7.57 16.60
CA LYS A 179 25.33 6.33 17.35
C LYS A 179 24.07 5.73 17.97
N ASN A 180 23.21 6.55 18.57
CA ASN A 180 21.98 6.08 19.22
C ASN A 180 21.04 5.36 18.25
N ILE A 181 20.80 5.94 17.06
CA ILE A 181 19.93 5.33 16.07
C ILE A 181 20.58 4.14 15.38
N THR A 182 21.88 4.21 15.07
CA THR A 182 22.59 3.09 14.43
C THR A 182 22.71 1.88 15.35
N ASP A 183 22.98 2.09 16.64
CA ASP A 183 23.03 0.99 17.63
C ASP A 183 21.66 0.33 17.76
N TYR A 184 20.59 1.14 17.85
CA TYR A 184 19.22 0.63 17.91
C TYR A 184 18.85 -0.21 16.67
N ILE A 185 19.26 0.22 15.47
CA ILE A 185 19.01 -0.54 14.25
C ILE A 185 19.83 -1.85 14.24
N CYS A 186 21.12 -1.78 14.60
CA CYS A 186 22.07 -2.87 14.42
C CYS A 186 22.05 -3.96 15.50
N ASP A 187 21.67 -3.62 16.73
CA ASP A 187 21.66 -4.54 17.89
C ASP A 187 20.25 -4.71 18.46
N GLU A 188 19.77 -5.95 18.51
CA GLU A 188 18.44 -6.35 19.01
C GLU A 188 18.20 -6.03 20.49
N ASN A 189 19.27 -5.92 21.26
CA ASN A 189 19.22 -5.68 22.70
C ASN A 189 19.28 -4.21 23.07
N THR A 190 19.66 -3.34 22.14
CA THR A 190 19.69 -1.90 22.36
C THR A 190 18.27 -1.37 22.52
N ILE A 191 17.98 -0.85 23.71
CA ILE A 191 16.74 -0.13 24.03
C ILE A 191 17.13 1.34 24.22
N VAL A 192 16.59 2.19 23.35
CA VAL A 192 16.70 3.64 23.49
C VAL A 192 15.28 4.15 23.66
N ASP A 193 14.95 4.55 24.88
CA ASP A 193 13.66 5.16 25.20
C ASP A 193 13.44 6.38 24.28
N ASP A 194 12.20 6.57 23.85
CA ASP A 194 11.76 7.68 22.99
C ASP A 194 12.41 7.80 21.60
N LEU A 195 13.23 6.83 21.17
CA LEU A 195 13.84 6.87 19.84
C LEU A 195 12.80 6.71 18.73
N VAL A 196 11.91 5.71 18.90
CA VAL A 196 10.78 5.46 18.00
C VAL A 196 9.50 5.46 18.82
N THR A 197 8.75 6.54 18.65
CA THR A 197 7.52 6.86 19.38
C THR A 197 6.33 6.85 18.43
N TYR A 198 5.14 6.60 18.95
CA TYR A 198 3.89 6.70 18.22
C TYR A 198 3.32 8.11 18.33
N ILE A 199 2.51 8.46 17.33
CA ILE A 199 1.67 9.65 17.32
C ILE A 199 0.22 9.19 17.19
N LYS A 200 -0.66 9.70 18.05
CA LYS A 200 -2.11 9.45 18.00
C LYS A 200 -2.95 10.73 17.85
N ASP A 201 -2.31 11.90 17.81
CA ASP A 201 -2.97 13.19 17.68
C ASP A 201 -3.84 13.26 16.39
N PRO A 202 -5.16 13.48 16.49
CA PRO A 202 -6.07 13.44 15.34
C PRO A 202 -5.73 14.43 14.23
N GLU A 203 -5.16 15.58 14.56
CA GLU A 203 -4.74 16.62 13.61
C GLU A 203 -3.63 16.12 12.69
N VAL A 204 -2.73 15.25 13.18
CA VAL A 204 -1.65 14.66 12.39
C VAL A 204 -2.22 13.63 11.41
N TYR A 205 -3.17 12.80 11.85
CA TYR A 205 -3.87 11.88 10.95
C TYR A 205 -4.73 12.61 9.92
N SER A 206 -5.35 13.73 10.31
CA SER A 206 -6.12 14.59 9.42
C SER A 206 -5.23 15.24 8.36
N PHE A 207 -4.02 15.67 8.74
CA PHE A 207 -3.04 16.16 7.77
C PHE A 207 -2.72 15.07 6.73
N VAL A 208 -2.41 13.85 7.15
CA VAL A 208 -2.10 12.75 6.22
C VAL A 208 -3.29 12.46 5.31
N ALA A 209 -4.50 12.31 5.86
CA ALA A 209 -5.70 11.99 5.10
C ALA A 209 -6.03 13.04 4.03
N ASN A 210 -5.80 14.32 4.32
CA ASN A 210 -6.15 15.41 3.40
C ASN A 210 -5.08 15.67 2.33
N ASN A 211 -3.85 15.20 2.55
CA ASN A 211 -2.69 15.63 1.77
C ASN A 211 -1.91 14.50 1.10
N CYS A 212 -2.13 13.24 1.48
CA CYS A 212 -1.40 12.09 0.95
C CYS A 212 -2.37 11.11 0.26
N GLU A 213 -1.88 10.34 -0.71
CA GLU A 213 -2.64 9.22 -1.31
C GLU A 213 -2.86 8.11 -0.26
N SER A 214 -4.06 7.53 -0.20
CA SER A 214 -4.34 6.41 0.69
C SER A 214 -3.37 5.24 0.40
N GLY A 215 -2.80 4.63 1.45
CA GLY A 215 -1.81 3.56 1.29
C GLY A 215 -0.41 4.02 0.89
N SER A 216 -0.15 5.32 0.77
CA SER A 216 1.20 5.87 0.61
C SER A 216 2.00 5.86 1.90
N HIS A 217 3.32 6.06 1.80
CA HIS A 217 4.15 6.45 2.94
C HIS A 217 4.44 7.94 2.88
N MET A 218 4.46 8.60 4.05
CA MET A 218 4.88 10.00 4.16
C MET A 218 6.01 10.12 5.16
N LEU A 219 7.10 10.78 4.77
CA LEU A 219 8.23 11.13 5.61
C LEU A 219 8.35 12.65 5.70
N PHE A 220 8.44 13.19 6.92
CA PHE A 220 8.59 14.62 7.17
C PHE A 220 9.66 14.87 8.23
N LEU A 221 10.69 15.62 7.87
CA LEU A 221 11.78 16.04 8.75
C LEU A 221 11.43 17.36 9.43
N TYR A 222 11.64 17.42 10.75
CA TYR A 222 11.51 18.64 11.53
C TYR A 222 12.54 18.71 12.66
N ILE A 223 12.80 19.92 13.16
CA ILE A 223 13.60 20.16 14.35
C ILE A 223 12.65 20.48 15.50
N ASP A 224 12.75 19.74 16.61
CA ASP A 224 11.89 19.95 17.77
C ASP A 224 12.31 21.16 18.62
N SER A 225 11.51 21.48 19.63
CA SER A 225 11.77 22.61 20.56
C SER A 225 13.05 22.44 21.41
N LYS A 226 13.65 21.24 21.42
CA LYS A 226 14.92 20.92 22.07
C LYS A 226 16.08 20.82 21.08
N ASN A 227 15.90 21.31 19.85
CA ASN A 227 16.83 21.21 18.72
C ASN A 227 17.12 19.78 18.24
N ALA A 228 16.37 18.77 18.67
CA ALA A 228 16.56 17.40 18.18
C ALA A 228 16.02 17.27 16.74
N VAL A 229 16.71 16.48 15.92
CA VAL A 229 16.31 16.23 14.54
C VAL A 229 15.42 14.98 14.50
N ARG A 230 14.22 15.12 13.95
CA ARG A 230 13.19 14.08 13.99
C ARG A 230 12.53 13.89 12.63
N VAL A 231 12.09 12.66 12.38
CA VAL A 231 11.33 12.29 11.19
C VAL A 231 9.98 11.73 11.61
N VAL A 232 8.91 12.36 11.15
CA VAL A 232 7.56 11.80 11.18
C VAL A 232 7.43 10.83 10.02
N ILE A 233 6.97 9.61 10.30
CA ILE A 233 6.69 8.59 9.30
C ILE A 233 5.23 8.18 9.41
N SER A 234 4.43 8.50 8.40
CA SER A 234 3.15 7.83 8.19
C SER A 234 3.38 6.57 7.38
N PHE A 235 3.18 5.41 8.01
CA PHE A 235 3.40 4.11 7.38
C PHE A 235 2.08 3.60 6.80
N PHE A 236 1.98 3.54 5.45
CA PHE A 236 0.76 3.25 4.69
C PHE A 236 -0.45 4.17 4.97
N GLY A 237 -0.26 5.32 5.65
CA GLY A 237 -1.39 6.11 6.18
C GLY A 237 -2.14 5.45 7.34
N ILE A 238 -1.63 4.33 7.87
CA ILE A 238 -2.30 3.51 8.89
C ILE A 238 -1.81 3.88 10.29
N CYS A 239 -0.49 3.85 10.51
CA CYS A 239 0.13 4.16 11.79
C CYS A 239 1.21 5.22 11.60
N ILE A 240 1.23 6.22 12.49
CA ILE A 240 2.16 7.34 12.43
C ILE A 240 3.16 7.25 13.57
N TYR A 241 4.43 7.39 13.21
CA TYR A 241 5.56 7.28 14.13
C TYR A 241 6.38 8.56 14.07
N ASN A 242 7.06 8.86 15.16
CA ASN A 242 8.13 9.82 15.20
C ASN A 242 9.43 9.08 15.53
N VAL A 243 10.46 9.32 14.71
CA VAL A 243 11.81 8.78 14.88
C VAL A 243 12.78 9.91 15.20
N LYS A 244 13.51 9.80 16.30
CA LYS A 244 14.59 10.73 16.65
C LYS A 244 15.89 10.29 16.00
N LEU A 245 16.48 11.15 15.16
CA LEU A 245 17.74 10.89 14.46
C LEU A 245 18.95 11.40 15.24
N LEU A 246 18.85 12.63 15.75
CA LEU A 246 19.93 13.34 16.45
C LEU A 246 19.38 14.01 17.71
N ASP A 247 20.18 14.04 18.78
CA ASP A 247 19.85 14.79 20.00
C ASP A 247 19.85 16.30 19.80
N THR A 248 20.66 16.80 18.86
CA THR A 248 20.77 18.21 18.52
C THR A 248 21.17 18.35 17.06
N VAL A 249 20.61 19.34 16.35
CA VAL A 249 20.98 19.69 14.98
C VAL A 249 22.49 19.92 14.85
N SER A 250 23.06 19.39 13.77
CA SER A 250 24.49 19.54 13.45
C SER A 250 24.65 20.41 12.22
N ASN A 251 25.61 21.33 12.26
CA ASN A 251 25.96 22.19 11.11
C ASN A 251 26.59 21.42 9.94
N LYS A 252 26.95 20.14 10.14
CA LYS A 252 27.44 19.24 9.08
C LYS A 252 26.36 18.87 8.07
N PHE A 253 25.09 18.95 8.45
CA PHE A 253 23.96 18.48 7.64
C PHE A 253 23.05 19.67 7.29
N LYS A 254 22.95 19.96 6.00
CA LYS A 254 22.34 21.21 5.50
C LYS A 254 20.82 21.10 5.32
N LYS A 255 20.31 19.89 5.11
CA LYS A 255 18.91 19.68 4.76
C LYS A 255 18.13 19.32 6.00
N ASN A 256 17.50 20.34 6.57
CA ASN A 256 16.73 20.23 7.82
C ASN A 256 15.22 20.44 7.62
N PHE A 257 14.77 20.75 6.40
CA PHE A 257 13.36 20.77 6.02
C PHE A 257 13.11 19.86 4.81
N LEU A 258 12.57 18.67 5.06
CA LEU A 258 12.36 17.64 4.03
C LEU A 258 10.96 17.04 4.17
N TYR A 259 10.26 16.91 3.05
CA TYR A 259 9.02 16.17 2.93
C TYR A 259 9.12 15.22 1.73
N GLN A 260 8.69 13.97 1.91
CA GLN A 260 8.57 13.03 0.81
C GLN A 260 7.38 12.10 0.99
N GLU A 261 6.54 12.00 -0.04
CA GLU A 261 5.48 11.01 -0.16
C GLU A 261 5.89 9.92 -1.17
N PHE A 262 5.67 8.66 -0.81
CA PHE A 262 5.90 7.49 -1.65
C PHE A 262 4.54 6.86 -1.99
N GLN A 263 4.02 7.21 -3.17
CA GLN A 263 2.70 6.80 -3.62
C GLN A 263 2.64 5.34 -4.06
N VAL A 264 1.47 4.72 -3.93
CA VAL A 264 1.23 3.33 -4.35
C VAL A 264 1.41 3.19 -5.88
N THR A 265 1.15 4.29 -6.59
CA THR A 265 1.30 4.44 -8.04
C THR A 265 2.75 4.54 -8.53
N SER A 266 3.75 4.40 -7.64
CA SER A 266 5.20 4.57 -7.86
C SER A 266 5.72 5.99 -8.03
N ASN A 267 4.83 6.96 -7.98
CA ASN A 267 5.21 8.37 -7.95
C ASN A 267 5.84 8.73 -6.60
N LYS A 268 6.63 9.80 -6.62
CA LYS A 268 7.21 10.40 -5.43
C LYS A 268 6.99 11.90 -5.46
N ILE A 269 6.39 12.44 -4.42
CA ILE A 269 6.33 13.89 -4.22
C ILE A 269 7.45 14.24 -3.26
N THR A 270 8.34 15.15 -3.64
CA THR A 270 9.51 15.53 -2.84
C THR A 270 9.61 17.04 -2.75
N VAL A 271 9.63 17.54 -1.52
CA VAL A 271 9.87 18.94 -1.19
C VAL A 271 11.10 18.97 -0.29
N GLU A 272 12.15 19.60 -0.78
CA GLU A 272 13.46 19.62 -0.13
C GLU A 272 14.00 21.05 -0.15
N ARG A 273 14.21 21.63 1.02
CA ARG A 273 14.71 23.00 1.20
C ARG A 273 15.65 23.09 2.39
N GLU A 274 16.45 24.16 2.42
CA GLU A 274 17.27 24.47 3.59
C GLU A 274 16.39 24.92 4.76
N ASP A 275 15.33 25.68 4.47
CA ASP A 275 14.37 26.21 5.45
C ASP A 275 12.96 26.43 4.88
N VAL A 276 12.06 26.91 5.74
CA VAL A 276 10.66 27.26 5.42
C VAL A 276 10.56 28.41 4.42
N ILE A 277 11.53 29.34 4.38
CA ILE A 277 11.50 30.49 3.46
C ILE A 277 11.64 30.00 2.02
N GLY A 278 12.53 29.02 1.79
CA GLY A 278 12.72 28.38 0.48
C GLY A 278 11.47 27.65 -0.06
N LEU A 279 10.44 27.40 0.77
CA LEU A 279 9.17 26.84 0.29
C LEU A 279 8.37 27.83 -0.54
N PHE A 280 8.45 29.14 -0.25
CA PHE A 280 7.67 30.14 -0.99
C PHE A 280 8.06 30.19 -2.46
N GLU A 281 9.32 29.88 -2.80
CA GLU A 281 9.78 29.80 -4.18
C GLU A 281 9.02 28.73 -5.00
N LEU A 282 8.54 27.66 -4.36
CA LEU A 282 7.76 26.62 -5.05
C LEU A 282 6.44 27.16 -5.59
N LEU A 283 5.83 28.12 -4.89
CA LEU A 283 4.52 28.68 -5.26
C LEU A 283 4.56 29.50 -6.54
N PHE A 284 5.76 29.93 -6.96
CA PHE A 284 5.97 30.71 -8.18
C PHE A 284 6.40 29.86 -9.37
N LEU A 285 6.56 28.54 -9.20
CA LEU A 285 6.88 27.64 -10.30
C LEU A 285 5.65 27.44 -11.21
N PRO A 286 5.84 27.30 -12.54
CA PRO A 286 4.74 26.97 -13.43
C PRO A 286 4.18 25.57 -13.09
N PRO A 287 2.85 25.39 -13.13
CA PRO A 287 2.21 24.13 -12.81
C PRO A 287 2.44 23.12 -13.93
N THR A 288 3.49 22.32 -13.80
CA THR A 288 3.71 21.09 -14.58
C THR A 288 3.16 19.89 -13.80
N GLN A 289 3.06 18.72 -14.42
CA GLN A 289 2.65 17.49 -13.72
C GLN A 289 3.57 17.17 -12.53
N GLU A 290 4.88 17.46 -12.64
CA GLU A 290 5.86 17.24 -11.55
C GLU A 290 5.79 18.31 -10.45
N ASN A 291 5.51 19.56 -10.82
CA ASN A 291 5.46 20.68 -9.88
C ASN A 291 4.10 20.82 -9.21
N GLY A 292 3.01 20.37 -9.86
CA GLY A 292 1.65 20.55 -9.39
C GLY A 292 1.43 19.98 -7.99
N ASP A 293 1.93 18.79 -7.71
CA ASP A 293 1.78 18.17 -6.39
C ASP A 293 2.68 18.81 -5.33
N LYS A 294 3.89 19.27 -5.72
CA LYS A 294 4.78 20.06 -4.84
C LYS A 294 4.13 21.39 -4.46
N ILE A 295 3.51 22.07 -5.42
CA ILE A 295 2.81 23.35 -5.23
C ILE A 295 1.61 23.18 -4.30
N LYS A 296 0.87 22.06 -4.42
CA LYS A 296 -0.28 21.77 -3.56
C LYS A 296 0.13 21.54 -2.10
N ILE A 297 1.20 20.77 -1.85
CA ILE A 297 1.58 20.41 -0.48
C ILE A 297 2.34 21.53 0.24
N ALA A 298 3.15 22.33 -0.48
CA ALA A 298 4.05 23.30 0.12
C ALA A 298 3.38 24.30 1.11
N PRO A 299 2.16 24.83 0.85
CA PRO A 299 1.47 25.72 1.80
C PRO A 299 1.11 25.06 3.15
N HIS A 300 0.95 23.74 3.19
CA HIS A 300 0.50 23.01 4.36
C HIS A 300 1.67 22.61 5.28
N LEU A 301 2.88 22.48 4.74
CA LEU A 301 4.05 22.01 5.49
C LEU A 301 4.47 22.93 6.66
N PRO A 302 4.46 24.28 6.56
CA PRO A 302 4.81 25.14 7.70
C PRO A 302 3.83 25.01 8.88
N GLN A 303 2.55 24.80 8.58
CA GLN A 303 1.53 24.58 9.60
C GLN A 303 1.71 23.21 10.26
N PHE A 304 2.05 22.20 9.46
CA PHE A 304 2.36 20.86 9.96
C PHE A 304 3.61 20.84 10.84
N GLU A 305 4.68 21.55 10.46
CA GLU A 305 5.87 21.71 11.28
C GLU A 305 5.52 22.35 12.64
N LYS A 306 4.76 23.45 12.62
CA LYS A 306 4.29 24.11 13.84
C LYS A 306 3.44 23.18 14.70
N LEU A 307 2.60 22.35 14.08
CA LEU A 307 1.82 21.32 14.76
C LEU A 307 2.74 20.34 15.50
N MET A 308 3.71 19.78 14.79
CA MET A 308 4.69 18.82 15.31
C MET A 308 5.55 19.39 16.47
N ILE A 309 5.95 20.65 16.39
CA ILE A 309 6.82 21.26 17.40
C ILE A 309 6.07 21.61 18.69
N LYS A 310 4.81 22.05 18.58
CA LYS A 310 4.11 22.71 19.70
C LYS A 310 3.02 21.87 20.36
N TYR A 311 2.37 20.99 19.61
CA TYR A 311 1.10 20.41 20.05
C TYR A 311 1.07 18.89 20.04
N VAL A 312 1.95 18.24 19.27
CA VAL A 312 1.98 16.78 19.15
C VAL A 312 2.63 16.13 20.35
N HIS A 313 1.97 15.09 20.87
CA HIS A 313 2.49 14.27 21.95
C HIS A 313 3.15 13.01 21.39
N LEU A 314 4.29 12.63 21.99
CA LEU A 314 5.06 11.46 21.59
C LEU A 314 4.85 10.34 22.61
N TYR A 315 4.42 9.18 22.14
CA TYR A 315 4.09 8.04 22.99
C TYR A 315 5.10 6.91 22.79
N PRO A 316 5.91 6.56 23.79
CA PRO A 316 6.90 5.49 23.64
C PRO A 316 6.24 4.12 23.46
N GLU A 317 5.12 3.91 24.14
CA GLU A 317 4.32 2.69 24.05
C GLU A 317 2.95 2.98 23.42
N TYR A 318 2.35 1.92 22.86
CA TYR A 318 0.98 1.99 22.34
C TYR A 318 -0.02 1.74 23.47
N ASN A 319 -1.26 2.19 23.26
CA ASN A 319 -2.39 1.99 24.16
C ASN A 319 -3.63 1.59 23.34
N ASP A 320 -4.73 1.25 24.02
CA ASP A 320 -5.97 0.82 23.38
C ASP A 320 -6.49 1.85 22.35
N GLU A 321 -6.43 3.14 22.68
CA GLU A 321 -6.81 4.23 21.76
C GLU A 321 -6.02 4.20 20.45
N LEU A 322 -4.70 4.00 20.50
CA LEU A 322 -3.89 3.88 19.30
C LEU A 322 -4.19 2.59 18.54
N ILE A 323 -4.47 1.47 19.24
CA ILE A 323 -4.88 0.22 18.61
C ILE A 323 -6.17 0.43 17.80
N ASP A 324 -7.15 1.12 18.37
CA ASP A 324 -8.42 1.42 17.70
C ASP A 324 -8.17 2.29 16.46
N ILE A 325 -7.41 3.39 16.59
CA ILE A 325 -7.05 4.26 15.46
C ILE A 325 -6.39 3.46 14.33
N VAL A 326 -5.36 2.67 14.65
CA VAL A 326 -4.62 1.88 13.65
C VAL A 326 -5.52 0.82 13.01
N THR A 327 -6.36 0.16 13.80
CA THR A 327 -7.27 -0.89 13.31
C THR A 327 -8.32 -0.30 12.37
N ASP A 328 -8.96 0.81 12.76
CA ASP A 328 -9.96 1.50 11.93
C ASP A 328 -9.35 1.99 10.62
N ARG A 329 -8.14 2.55 10.66
CA ARG A 329 -7.45 2.98 9.44
C ARG A 329 -7.02 1.80 8.56
N TYR A 330 -6.58 0.70 9.16
CA TYR A 330 -6.21 -0.50 8.43
C TYR A 330 -7.43 -1.08 7.71
N ILE A 331 -8.57 -1.21 8.39
CA ILE A 331 -9.85 -1.63 7.80
C ILE A 331 -10.30 -0.64 6.72
N GLY A 332 -10.25 0.66 7.02
CA GLY A 332 -10.64 1.73 6.11
C GLY A 332 -9.91 1.65 4.77
N LEU A 333 -8.61 1.31 4.78
CA LEU A 333 -7.82 1.18 3.56
C LEU A 333 -8.29 0.04 2.64
N PHE A 334 -8.92 -1.01 3.17
CA PHE A 334 -9.54 -2.06 2.34
C PHE A 334 -10.87 -1.61 1.71
N ASN A 335 -11.52 -0.58 2.26
CA ASN A 335 -12.73 0.00 1.71
C ASN A 335 -12.46 1.06 0.63
N VAL A 336 -11.22 1.55 0.53
CA VAL A 336 -10.77 2.48 -0.51
C VAL A 336 -10.28 1.70 -1.73
N GLU A 337 -10.68 2.12 -2.92
CA GLU A 337 -10.11 1.63 -4.18
C GLU A 337 -9.26 2.71 -4.85
N ILE A 338 -8.03 2.36 -5.19
CA ILE A 338 -7.09 3.26 -5.86
C ILE A 338 -7.05 2.89 -7.34
N ILE A 339 -7.53 3.78 -8.19
CA ILE A 339 -7.50 3.57 -9.64
C ILE A 339 -6.13 3.97 -10.17
N HIS A 340 -5.39 2.99 -10.71
CA HIS A 340 -4.12 3.24 -11.38
C HIS A 340 -3.85 2.20 -12.47
N ILE A 341 -3.02 2.56 -13.46
CA ILE A 341 -2.80 1.72 -14.64
C ILE A 341 -2.22 0.34 -14.30
N ARG A 342 -1.39 0.22 -13.25
CA ARG A 342 -0.85 -1.06 -12.80
C ARG A 342 -1.94 -2.00 -12.26
N GLY A 343 -2.87 -1.47 -11.45
CA GLY A 343 -3.98 -2.23 -10.89
C GLY A 343 -4.94 -2.69 -11.97
N LEU A 344 -5.28 -1.81 -12.92
CA LEU A 344 -6.08 -2.17 -14.09
C LEU A 344 -5.40 -3.24 -14.95
N LYS A 345 -4.11 -3.10 -15.25
CA LYS A 345 -3.36 -4.12 -16.00
C LYS A 345 -3.33 -5.46 -15.30
N ARG A 346 -3.14 -5.46 -13.98
CA ARG A 346 -3.19 -6.66 -13.15
C ARG A 346 -4.58 -7.31 -13.27
N PHE A 347 -5.63 -6.54 -13.03
CA PHE A 347 -7.01 -7.00 -13.12
C PHE A 347 -7.31 -7.64 -14.48
N VAL A 348 -6.92 -6.98 -15.58
CA VAL A 348 -7.07 -7.51 -16.94
C VAL A 348 -6.27 -8.81 -17.13
N LYS A 349 -5.01 -8.85 -16.71
CA LYS A 349 -4.16 -10.05 -16.82
C LYS A 349 -4.69 -11.22 -16.00
N ASP A 350 -5.35 -10.97 -14.88
CA ASP A 350 -5.84 -12.00 -14.00
C ASP A 350 -7.16 -12.60 -14.52
N LEU A 351 -8.06 -11.77 -15.06
CA LEU A 351 -9.44 -12.14 -15.39
C LEU A 351 -9.76 -12.26 -16.89
N PHE A 352 -9.03 -11.56 -17.77
CA PHE A 352 -9.24 -11.56 -19.22
C PHE A 352 -8.15 -12.35 -19.98
N LYS A 353 -7.69 -13.46 -19.38
CA LYS A 353 -6.59 -14.29 -19.92
C LYS A 353 -6.91 -14.92 -21.26
N ASP A 354 -8.17 -15.30 -21.47
CA ASP A 354 -8.65 -15.90 -22.70
C ASP A 354 -9.45 -14.87 -23.50
N LYS A 355 -8.87 -14.39 -24.59
CA LYS A 355 -9.48 -13.40 -25.48
C LYS A 355 -10.74 -13.91 -26.19
N ASN A 356 -10.93 -15.24 -26.24
CA ASN A 356 -12.08 -15.87 -26.88
C ASN A 356 -13.22 -16.14 -25.90
N LYS A 357 -12.98 -15.96 -24.58
CA LYS A 357 -14.01 -16.16 -23.56
C LYS A 357 -14.81 -14.88 -23.37
N ILE A 358 -16.12 -14.96 -23.59
CA ILE A 358 -17.04 -13.86 -23.32
C ILE A 358 -17.09 -13.65 -21.80
N THR A 359 -16.69 -12.46 -21.33
CA THR A 359 -16.84 -12.06 -19.93
C THR A 359 -18.31 -11.76 -19.66
N GLN A 360 -18.98 -12.66 -18.95
CA GLN A 360 -20.33 -12.47 -18.44
C GLN A 360 -20.25 -12.12 -16.95
N LEU A 361 -20.88 -11.01 -16.58
CA LEU A 361 -21.01 -10.62 -15.17
C LEU A 361 -22.25 -11.27 -14.57
N ASN A 362 -22.15 -11.75 -13.33
CA ASN A 362 -23.30 -12.31 -12.61
C ASN A 362 -24.25 -11.16 -12.21
N PRO A 363 -25.49 -11.09 -12.72
CA PRO A 363 -26.43 -9.99 -12.45
C PRO A 363 -26.73 -9.73 -10.97
N ASN A 364 -26.64 -10.78 -10.15
CA ASN A 364 -26.93 -10.74 -8.72
C ASN A 364 -25.67 -10.76 -7.85
N GLY A 365 -24.49 -10.96 -8.45
CA GLY A 365 -23.21 -11.03 -7.78
C GLY A 365 -22.52 -9.66 -7.74
N GLY A 366 -21.68 -9.44 -6.74
CA GLY A 366 -20.94 -8.19 -6.64
C GLY A 366 -19.80 -8.27 -5.62
N ASP A 367 -18.61 -8.63 -6.09
CA ASP A 367 -17.39 -8.26 -5.40
C ASP A 367 -17.21 -6.75 -5.61
N SER A 368 -17.34 -5.97 -4.53
CA SER A 368 -17.31 -4.51 -4.55
C SER A 368 -16.05 -3.97 -5.23
N SER A 369 -14.90 -4.59 -4.96
CA SER A 369 -13.61 -4.19 -5.51
C SER A 369 -13.53 -4.44 -7.02
N LYS A 370 -13.98 -5.62 -7.48
CA LYS A 370 -13.97 -5.99 -8.89
C LYS A 370 -14.99 -5.21 -9.71
N SER A 371 -16.12 -4.84 -9.10
CA SER A 371 -17.19 -4.09 -9.76
C SER A 371 -16.69 -2.73 -10.26
N LEU A 372 -15.89 -2.01 -9.44
CA LEU A 372 -15.27 -0.76 -9.88
C LEU A 372 -14.29 -0.97 -11.03
N MET A 373 -13.47 -2.04 -10.97
CA MET A 373 -12.51 -2.34 -12.03
C MET A 373 -13.21 -2.69 -13.36
N TYR A 374 -14.27 -3.49 -13.33
CA TYR A 374 -15.12 -3.74 -14.50
C TYR A 374 -15.73 -2.44 -15.03
N TYR A 375 -16.21 -1.57 -14.15
CA TYR A 375 -16.75 -0.27 -14.55
C TYR A 375 -15.70 0.61 -15.25
N CYS A 376 -14.46 0.63 -14.73
CA CYS A 376 -13.35 1.31 -15.38
C CYS A 376 -13.11 0.79 -16.80
N LEU A 377 -13.07 -0.54 -16.99
CA LEU A 377 -12.92 -1.13 -18.32
C LEU A 377 -14.10 -0.80 -19.24
N PHE A 378 -15.31 -0.81 -18.72
CA PHE A 378 -16.52 -0.45 -19.46
C PHE A 378 -16.45 1.00 -19.98
N LEU A 379 -16.09 1.96 -19.12
CA LEU A 379 -15.92 3.37 -19.53
C LEU A 379 -14.87 3.53 -20.62
N LEU A 380 -13.71 2.86 -20.48
CA LEU A 380 -12.66 2.86 -21.50
C LEU A 380 -13.12 2.20 -22.80
N GLY A 381 -13.98 1.19 -22.73
CA GLY A 381 -14.57 0.54 -23.89
C GLY A 381 -15.48 1.46 -24.71
N ILE A 382 -16.27 2.28 -24.02
CA ILE A 382 -17.17 3.26 -24.66
C ILE A 382 -16.38 4.34 -25.41
N GLN A 383 -15.25 4.78 -24.84
CA GLN A 383 -14.42 5.81 -25.44
C GLN A 383 -13.89 5.40 -26.83
N GLU A 384 -13.67 6.39 -27.70
CA GLU A 384 -13.05 6.17 -29.01
C GLU A 384 -11.52 6.16 -28.90
N GLU A 385 -10.96 6.97 -28.00
CA GLU A 385 -9.53 7.16 -27.80
C GLU A 385 -8.83 5.85 -27.43
N GLU A 386 -7.76 5.50 -28.15
CA GLU A 386 -7.01 4.26 -27.88
C GLU A 386 -6.14 4.35 -26.62
N GLN A 387 -5.63 5.55 -26.32
CA GLN A 387 -4.75 5.77 -25.18
C GLN A 387 -5.55 5.97 -23.89
N VAL A 388 -5.15 5.26 -22.82
CA VAL A 388 -5.77 5.41 -21.51
C VAL A 388 -5.18 6.59 -20.78
N ASP A 389 -6.00 7.62 -20.54
CA ASP A 389 -5.69 8.69 -19.59
C ASP A 389 -6.35 8.37 -18.23
N ILE A 390 -5.52 8.02 -17.25
CA ILE A 390 -5.97 7.68 -15.89
C ILE A 390 -6.62 8.88 -15.19
N SER A 391 -6.18 10.11 -15.46
CA SER A 391 -6.75 11.31 -14.84
C SER A 391 -8.16 11.56 -15.34
N ILE A 392 -8.39 11.39 -16.65
CA ILE A 392 -9.73 11.49 -17.25
C ILE A 392 -10.62 10.36 -16.72
N LEU A 393 -10.13 9.13 -16.67
CA LEU A 393 -10.88 7.99 -16.13
C LEU A 393 -11.29 8.23 -14.67
N LYS A 394 -10.36 8.66 -13.82
CA LYS A 394 -10.66 9.02 -12.42
C LYS A 394 -11.76 10.08 -12.33
N ARG A 395 -11.67 11.14 -13.15
CA ARG A 395 -12.67 12.20 -13.18
C ARG A 395 -14.05 11.67 -13.61
N GLN A 396 -14.13 10.86 -14.66
CA GLN A 396 -15.39 10.27 -15.13
C GLN A 396 -16.02 9.33 -14.10
N VAL A 397 -15.19 8.56 -13.39
CA VAL A 397 -15.61 7.75 -12.25
C VAL A 397 -16.17 8.68 -11.17
N SER A 398 -15.42 9.69 -10.72
CA SER A 398 -15.87 10.63 -9.68
C SER A 398 -17.15 11.40 -10.01
N GLU A 399 -17.29 11.92 -11.22
CA GLU A 399 -18.47 12.67 -11.69
C GLU A 399 -19.75 11.82 -11.66
N ARG A 400 -19.65 10.50 -11.89
CA ARG A 400 -20.81 9.60 -11.91
C ARG A 400 -21.19 9.04 -10.54
N ILE A 401 -20.31 9.18 -9.55
CA ILE A 401 -20.45 8.54 -8.24
C ILE A 401 -20.69 9.58 -7.14
N ASN A 402 -20.60 10.88 -7.43
CA ASN A 402 -20.72 11.94 -6.42
C ASN A 402 -19.73 11.68 -5.25
N LEU A 403 -18.45 11.49 -5.59
CA LEU A 403 -17.38 11.36 -4.62
C LEU A 403 -16.97 12.73 -4.09
N SER A 404 -17.18 12.99 -2.81
CA SER A 404 -16.51 14.10 -2.12
C SER A 404 -15.11 13.66 -1.68
N ASN A 405 -14.07 14.38 -2.12
CA ASN A 405 -12.70 14.35 -1.60
C ASN A 405 -11.89 13.04 -1.74
N ASN A 406 -11.51 12.66 -2.98
CA ASN A 406 -10.39 11.74 -3.33
C ASN A 406 -10.32 10.34 -2.68
N GLU A 407 -11.21 10.00 -1.76
CA GLU A 407 -11.35 8.72 -1.10
C GLU A 407 -12.80 8.29 -1.23
N SER A 408 -13.01 7.06 -1.69
CA SER A 408 -14.34 6.48 -1.81
C SER A 408 -14.54 5.51 -0.65
N ASN A 409 -15.42 5.86 0.30
CA ASN A 409 -16.24 4.83 0.90
C ASN A 409 -17.15 4.34 -0.22
N LEU A 410 -16.77 3.24 -0.90
CA LEU A 410 -17.60 2.64 -1.94
C LEU A 410 -18.92 2.20 -1.33
N PHE A 411 -19.95 3.04 -1.37
CA PHE A 411 -21.25 2.66 -0.85
C PHE A 411 -21.81 1.53 -1.74
N LYS A 412 -22.21 0.41 -1.13
CA LYS A 412 -22.76 -0.76 -1.83
C LYS A 412 -23.83 -0.40 -2.89
N ILE A 413 -24.58 0.69 -2.67
CA ILE A 413 -25.59 1.20 -3.59
C ILE A 413 -24.98 1.70 -4.91
N GLN A 414 -23.90 2.48 -4.87
CA GLN A 414 -23.23 3.02 -6.06
C GLN A 414 -22.63 1.89 -6.91
N LEU A 415 -21.99 0.92 -6.27
CA LEU A 415 -21.44 -0.26 -6.95
C LEU A 415 -22.53 -1.08 -7.65
N LYS A 416 -23.69 -1.24 -7.01
CA LYS A 416 -24.85 -1.89 -7.65
C LYS A 416 -25.35 -1.11 -8.86
N GLN A 417 -25.37 0.21 -8.82
CA GLN A 417 -25.76 1.05 -9.96
C GLN A 417 -24.78 0.92 -11.13
N MET A 418 -23.47 0.92 -10.87
CA MET A 418 -22.45 0.66 -11.89
C MET A 418 -22.64 -0.70 -12.55
N HIS A 419 -22.79 -1.73 -11.72
CA HIS A 419 -22.93 -3.10 -12.18
C HIS A 419 -24.19 -3.26 -13.03
N LYS A 420 -25.30 -2.66 -12.60
CA LYS A 420 -26.54 -2.59 -13.35
C LYS A 420 -26.35 -1.89 -14.70
N GLN A 421 -25.69 -0.72 -14.72
CA GLN A 421 -25.41 0.01 -15.95
C GLN A 421 -24.63 -0.84 -16.97
N ILE A 422 -23.61 -1.59 -16.52
CA ILE A 422 -22.84 -2.46 -17.40
C ILE A 422 -23.76 -3.53 -18.01
N ILE A 423 -24.51 -4.27 -17.18
CA ILE A 423 -25.30 -5.42 -17.64
C ILE A 423 -26.49 -5.01 -18.51
N GLU A 424 -27.09 -3.85 -18.26
CA GLU A 424 -28.19 -3.32 -19.08
C GLU A 424 -27.72 -2.76 -20.43
N THR A 425 -26.42 -2.58 -20.63
CA THR A 425 -25.87 -2.10 -21.91
C THR A 425 -25.75 -3.25 -22.90
N GLU A 426 -26.40 -3.14 -24.05
CA GLU A 426 -26.26 -4.11 -25.14
C GLU A 426 -24.80 -4.18 -25.61
N GLY A 427 -24.27 -5.40 -25.80
CA GLY A 427 -22.86 -5.59 -26.19
C GLY A 427 -21.83 -5.27 -25.09
N TYR A 428 -22.22 -5.17 -23.81
CA TYR A 428 -21.28 -4.80 -22.74
C TYR A 428 -20.03 -5.69 -22.66
N SER A 429 -20.14 -6.99 -22.97
CA SER A 429 -18.99 -7.91 -22.98
C SER A 429 -17.93 -7.50 -24.00
N GLU A 430 -18.33 -6.95 -25.14
CA GLU A 430 -17.44 -6.43 -26.18
C GLU A 430 -16.78 -5.13 -25.72
N LEU A 431 -17.54 -4.25 -25.06
CA LEU A 431 -17.02 -3.01 -24.46
C LEU A 431 -15.98 -3.31 -23.36
N LEU A 432 -16.25 -4.28 -22.48
CA LEU A 432 -15.29 -4.72 -21.46
C LEU A 432 -13.99 -5.23 -22.10
N ASN A 433 -14.09 -6.05 -23.14
CA ASN A 433 -12.93 -6.55 -23.87
C ASN A 433 -12.17 -5.44 -24.60
N LYS A 434 -12.86 -4.47 -25.20
CA LYS A 434 -12.26 -3.29 -25.83
C LYS A 434 -11.48 -2.47 -24.79
N GLY A 435 -12.08 -2.18 -23.64
CA GLY A 435 -11.40 -1.48 -22.54
C GLY A 435 -10.20 -2.25 -21.99
N ALA A 436 -10.33 -3.57 -21.82
CA ALA A 436 -9.24 -4.45 -21.40
C ALA A 436 -8.05 -4.38 -22.37
N ASN A 437 -8.30 -4.42 -23.68
CA ASN A 437 -7.27 -4.30 -24.70
C ASN A 437 -6.53 -2.95 -24.63
N LYS A 438 -7.26 -1.83 -24.48
CA LYS A 438 -6.65 -0.49 -24.31
C LYS A 438 -5.71 -0.44 -23.09
N VAL A 439 -6.14 -1.00 -21.97
CA VAL A 439 -5.32 -1.08 -20.74
C VAL A 439 -4.04 -1.88 -20.95
N LEU A 440 -4.10 -3.00 -21.68
CA LEU A 440 -2.93 -3.85 -21.92
C LEU A 440 -1.86 -3.16 -22.76
N ILE A 441 -2.26 -2.41 -23.79
CA ILE A 441 -1.33 -1.73 -24.72
C ILE A 441 -0.80 -0.40 -24.16
N THR A 442 -1.49 0.21 -23.20
CA THR A 442 -1.05 1.46 -22.57
C THR A 442 0.29 1.27 -21.87
N PRO A 443 1.34 2.09 -22.08
CA PRO A 443 2.63 1.95 -21.40
C PRO A 443 2.52 2.07 -19.88
N LEU A 444 3.45 1.46 -19.14
CA LEU A 444 3.69 1.83 -17.75
C LEU A 444 4.69 2.99 -17.78
N ASN A 445 4.22 4.20 -17.54
CA ASN A 445 5.11 5.34 -17.29
C ASN A 445 5.68 5.27 -15.87
#